data_AF-A0A5B9VVY5-F1
#
_entry.id   AF-A0A5B9VVY5-F1
#
_cell.length_a   1.000
_cell.length_b   1.000
_cell.length_c   1.000
_cell.angle_alpha   90.00
_cell.angle_beta   90.00
_cell.angle_gamma   90.00
#
_symmetry.space_group_name_H-M   'P 1'
#
loop_
_entity.id
_entity.type
_entity.pdbx_description
1 polymer ?
#
loop_
_entity_poly.entity_id
_entity_poly.type
_entity_poly.pdbx_seq_one_letter_code
_entity_poly.pdbx_strand_id
1 'polypeptide(L)'
;MSGTPTSPRDEPPEAELDRLLQRARGGDPEALPGLRELLDSRPEVWKRLGDLASHARRAWVGLIAGQDFALGESILRQVERLGAELAGPRPTAMERLLVERIQASWLQLQHAELAAAQVGTTSVAVAEFHARRLDRAHRRYLTGLGALATLRRLAPAGGVPGDPLGGTAIAAGDTSACDDLPGRRLRIAGSASD
;
A
#
# COMPACT_ATOMS: atom_id res chain seq x y z
N MET A 1 -34.97 -39.12 -0.21
CA MET A 1 -33.53 -38.83 -0.03
C MET A 1 -33.45 -37.65 0.93
N SER A 2 -33.29 -37.93 2.21
CA SER A 2 -33.26 -36.92 3.26
C SER A 2 -31.83 -36.41 3.37
N GLY A 3 -31.61 -35.13 3.05
CA GLY A 3 -30.32 -34.47 3.29
C GLY A 3 -30.14 -34.26 4.79
N THR A 4 -29.12 -34.88 5.37
CA THR A 4 -28.71 -34.63 6.75
C THR A 4 -28.26 -33.17 6.87
N PRO A 5 -28.67 -32.40 7.90
CA PRO A 5 -28.17 -31.06 8.09
C PRO A 5 -26.68 -31.15 8.44
N THR A 6 -25.80 -30.58 7.62
CA THR A 6 -24.37 -30.45 7.93
C THR A 6 -24.24 -29.68 9.25
N SER A 7 -23.65 -30.33 10.25
CA SER A 7 -23.38 -29.73 11.54
C SER A 7 -22.34 -28.61 11.38
N PRO A 8 -22.40 -27.49 12.14
CA PRO A 8 -21.43 -26.40 12.05
C PRO A 8 -19.97 -26.83 12.22
N ARG A 9 -19.72 -28.03 12.79
CA ARG A 9 -18.37 -28.59 12.99
C ARG A 9 -17.77 -29.25 11.75
N ASP A 10 -18.55 -29.51 10.71
CA ASP A 10 -18.11 -30.18 9.47
C ASP A 10 -17.96 -29.21 8.29
N GLU A 11 -18.18 -27.91 8.50
CA GLU A 11 -18.11 -26.88 7.46
C GLU A 11 -16.64 -26.58 7.11
N PRO A 12 -16.28 -26.47 5.80
CA PRO A 12 -14.94 -26.08 5.40
C PRO A 12 -14.56 -24.76 6.09
N PRO A 13 -13.34 -24.64 6.63
CA PRO A 13 -12.97 -23.48 7.45
C PRO A 13 -13.07 -22.12 6.75
N GLU A 14 -13.07 -22.09 5.41
CA GLU A 14 -13.29 -20.88 4.61
C GLU A 14 -14.75 -20.45 4.60
N ALA A 15 -15.69 -21.41 4.52
CA ALA A 15 -17.12 -21.14 4.55
C ALA A 15 -17.57 -20.64 5.94
N GLU A 16 -17.01 -21.19 7.02
CA GLU A 16 -17.27 -20.71 8.37
C GLU A 16 -16.72 -19.28 8.60
N LEU A 17 -15.54 -18.96 8.05
CA LEU A 17 -15.01 -17.60 8.07
C LEU A 17 -15.95 -16.62 7.34
N ASP A 18 -16.38 -16.95 6.12
CA ASP A 18 -17.26 -16.10 5.33
C ASP A 18 -18.60 -15.87 6.04
N ARG A 19 -19.16 -16.92 6.65
CA ARG A 19 -20.39 -16.85 7.44
C ARG A 19 -20.25 -15.94 8.65
N LEU A 20 -19.19 -16.11 9.44
CA LEU A 20 -18.92 -15.28 10.62
C LEU A 20 -18.68 -13.81 10.22
N LEU A 21 -17.93 -13.56 9.14
CA LEU A 21 -17.72 -12.22 8.60
C LEU A 21 -19.02 -11.58 8.14
N GLN A 22 -19.88 -12.31 7.43
CA GLN A 22 -21.15 -11.79 6.94
C GLN A 22 -22.07 -11.41 8.10
N ARG A 23 -22.19 -12.27 9.12
CA ARG A 23 -22.96 -11.97 10.34
C ARG A 23 -22.42 -10.76 11.09
N ALA A 24 -21.10 -10.72 11.33
CA ALA A 24 -20.45 -9.61 12.02
C ALA A 24 -20.63 -8.28 11.26
N ARG A 25 -20.52 -8.29 9.92
CA ARG A 25 -20.78 -7.11 9.07
C ARG A 25 -22.24 -6.67 9.10
N GLY A 26 -23.16 -7.62 9.27
CA GLY A 26 -24.58 -7.36 9.47
C GLY A 26 -24.94 -6.82 10.86
N GLY A 27 -23.97 -6.68 11.77
CA GLY A 27 -24.16 -6.14 13.12
C GLY A 27 -24.58 -7.18 14.17
N ASP A 28 -24.46 -8.47 13.87
CA ASP A 28 -24.75 -9.55 14.82
C ASP A 28 -23.60 -9.70 15.85
N PRO A 29 -23.80 -9.33 17.14
CA PRO A 29 -22.76 -9.41 18.14
C PRO A 29 -22.42 -10.86 18.54
N GLU A 30 -23.33 -11.83 18.31
CA GLU A 30 -23.11 -13.24 18.64
C GLU A 30 -22.10 -13.91 17.71
N ALA A 31 -21.80 -13.31 16.56
CA ALA A 31 -20.74 -13.78 15.66
C ALA A 31 -19.33 -13.45 16.16
N LEU A 32 -19.17 -12.49 17.09
CA LEU A 32 -17.85 -12.00 17.50
C LEU A 32 -16.98 -13.02 18.25
N PRO A 33 -17.49 -13.86 19.18
CA PRO A 33 -16.66 -14.85 19.86
C PRO A 33 -16.03 -15.85 18.88
N GLY A 34 -16.85 -16.43 17.99
CA GLY A 34 -16.36 -17.37 16.97
C GLY A 34 -15.41 -16.69 15.97
N LEU A 35 -15.70 -15.45 15.58
CA LEU A 35 -14.80 -14.69 14.72
C LEU A 35 -13.45 -14.42 15.40
N ARG A 36 -13.41 -14.09 16.69
CA ARG A 36 -12.15 -13.87 17.43
C ARG A 36 -11.30 -15.15 17.46
N GLU A 37 -11.89 -16.27 17.83
CA GLU A 37 -11.19 -17.56 17.86
C GLU A 37 -10.61 -17.92 16.49
N LEU A 38 -11.39 -17.70 15.42
CA LEU A 38 -10.93 -17.92 14.07
C LEU A 38 -9.78 -16.99 13.72
N LEU A 39 -9.89 -15.68 13.99
CA LEU A 39 -8.82 -14.71 13.72
C LEU A 39 -7.54 -14.98 14.53
N ASP A 40 -7.65 -15.48 15.76
CA ASP A 40 -6.50 -15.90 16.57
C ASP A 40 -5.81 -17.13 15.98
N SER A 41 -6.59 -18.09 15.47
CA SER A 41 -6.06 -19.28 14.78
C SER A 41 -5.50 -18.99 13.38
N ARG A 42 -5.90 -17.85 12.77
CA ARG A 42 -5.57 -17.45 11.40
C ARG A 42 -5.13 -15.98 11.31
N PRO A 43 -3.95 -15.64 11.84
CA PRO A 43 -3.52 -14.25 11.90
C PRO A 43 -3.40 -13.57 10.53
N GLU A 44 -3.13 -14.33 9.47
CA GLU A 44 -3.08 -13.85 8.09
C GLU A 44 -4.40 -13.23 7.61
N VAL A 45 -5.54 -13.66 8.16
CA VAL A 45 -6.86 -13.15 7.80
C VAL A 45 -7.04 -11.72 8.33
N TRP A 46 -6.87 -11.49 9.63
CA TRP A 46 -7.02 -10.14 10.18
C TRP A 46 -5.88 -9.22 9.74
N LYS A 47 -4.66 -9.74 9.52
CA LYS A 47 -3.56 -8.93 8.98
C LYS A 47 -3.91 -8.39 7.61
N ARG A 48 -4.55 -9.19 6.75
CA ARG A 48 -4.99 -8.78 5.42
C ARG A 48 -6.21 -7.86 5.47
N LEU A 49 -7.24 -8.24 6.22
CA LEU A 49 -8.48 -7.46 6.33
C LEU A 49 -8.28 -6.12 7.07
N GLY A 50 -7.33 -6.09 8.00
CA GLY A 50 -6.97 -4.93 8.81
C GLY A 50 -5.82 -4.09 8.26
N ASP A 51 -5.30 -4.41 7.07
CA ASP A 51 -4.23 -3.61 6.44
C ASP A 51 -4.80 -2.27 5.92
N LEU A 52 -4.99 -1.33 6.84
CA LEU A 52 -5.54 -0.01 6.57
C LEU A 52 -4.61 0.81 5.68
N ALA A 53 -3.29 0.59 5.73
CA ALA A 53 -2.35 1.26 4.84
C ALA A 53 -2.58 0.82 3.39
N SER A 54 -2.74 -0.49 3.15
CA SER A 54 -3.09 -1.04 1.84
C SER A 54 -4.45 -0.55 1.34
N HIS A 55 -5.47 -0.51 2.20
CA HIS A 55 -6.77 0.05 1.84
C HIS A 55 -6.67 1.53 1.44
N ALA A 56 -5.95 2.34 2.22
CA ALA A 56 -5.73 3.75 1.90
C ALA A 56 -4.99 3.92 0.56
N ARG A 57 -3.94 3.12 0.30
CA ARG A 57 -3.23 3.16 -0.99
C ARG A 57 -4.15 2.84 -2.15
N ARG A 58 -4.93 1.76 -2.07
CA ARG A 58 -5.88 1.37 -3.13
C ARG A 58 -6.93 2.44 -3.38
N ALA A 59 -7.45 3.07 -2.32
CA ALA A 59 -8.40 4.18 -2.46
C ALA A 59 -7.78 5.36 -3.22
N TRP A 60 -6.55 5.76 -2.89
CA TRP A 60 -5.85 6.82 -3.61
C TRP A 60 -5.52 6.44 -5.06
N VAL A 61 -5.11 5.20 -5.31
CA VAL A 61 -4.90 4.68 -6.67
C VAL A 61 -6.19 4.78 -7.49
N GLY A 62 -7.33 4.37 -6.92
CA GLY A 62 -8.64 4.48 -7.58
C GLY A 62 -9.03 5.93 -7.88
N LEU A 63 -8.75 6.87 -6.95
CA LEU A 63 -9.00 8.30 -7.19
C LEU A 63 -8.13 8.88 -8.31
N ILE A 64 -6.89 8.43 -8.46
CA ILE A 64 -5.97 8.92 -9.50
C ILE A 64 -6.27 8.28 -10.86
N ALA A 65 -6.49 6.96 -10.89
CA ALA A 65 -6.65 6.21 -12.13
C ALA A 65 -8.08 6.26 -12.70
N GLY A 66 -9.09 6.50 -11.87
CA GLY A 66 -10.50 6.45 -12.29
C GLY A 66 -10.87 5.08 -12.84
N GLN A 67 -11.34 5.04 -14.10
CA GLN A 67 -11.72 3.80 -14.79
C GLN A 67 -10.56 3.18 -15.60
N ASP A 68 -9.37 3.78 -15.60
CA ASP A 68 -8.20 3.21 -16.27
C ASP A 68 -7.54 2.14 -15.35
N PHE A 69 -8.00 0.90 -15.50
CA PHE A 69 -7.49 -0.23 -14.71
C PHE A 69 -6.01 -0.53 -14.98
N ALA A 70 -5.51 -0.27 -16.19
CA ALA A 70 -4.11 -0.49 -16.53
C ALA A 70 -3.20 0.53 -15.83
N LEU A 71 -3.63 1.79 -15.79
CA LEU A 71 -2.98 2.83 -14.99
C LEU A 71 -3.06 2.50 -13.49
N GLY A 72 -4.21 2.06 -12.99
CA GLY A 72 -4.38 1.68 -11.59
C GLY A 72 -3.40 0.60 -11.13
N GLU A 73 -3.29 -0.49 -11.90
CA GLU A 73 -2.33 -1.57 -11.64
C GLU A 73 -0.88 -1.06 -11.73
N SER A 74 -0.58 -0.19 -12.69
CA SER A 74 0.76 0.39 -12.87
C SER A 74 1.17 1.27 -11.68
N ILE A 75 0.26 2.12 -11.19
CA ILE A 75 0.51 2.97 -10.01
C ILE A 75 0.70 2.10 -8.78
N LEU A 76 -0.13 1.07 -8.58
CA LEU A 76 0.00 0.18 -7.43
C LEU A 76 1.39 -0.46 -7.38
N ARG A 77 1.86 -1.03 -8.48
CA ARG A 77 3.21 -1.60 -8.60
C ARG A 77 4.31 -0.57 -8.35
N GLN A 78 4.14 0.65 -8.84
CA GLN A 78 5.11 1.73 -8.61
C GLN A 78 5.20 2.08 -7.12
N VAL A 79 4.08 2.16 -6.42
CA VAL A 79 4.05 2.46 -4.98
C VAL A 79 4.65 1.32 -4.17
N GLU A 80 4.34 0.07 -4.52
CA GLU A 80 4.91 -1.12 -3.88
C GLU A 80 6.42 -1.18 -4.07
N ARG A 81 6.92 -0.95 -5.30
CA ARG A 81 8.34 -0.85 -5.60
C ARG A 81 9.02 0.24 -4.76
N LEU A 82 8.47 1.46 -4.75
CA LEU A 82 8.98 2.56 -3.96
C LEU A 82 9.02 2.21 -2.47
N GLY A 83 7.99 1.54 -1.96
CA GLY A 83 7.94 1.09 -0.57
C GLY A 83 9.05 0.08 -0.25
N ALA A 84 9.26 -0.91 -1.12
CA ALA A 84 10.31 -1.91 -0.95
C ALA A 84 11.71 -1.27 -0.97
N GLU A 85 11.96 -0.37 -1.91
CA GLU A 85 13.22 0.39 -2.01
C GLU A 85 13.47 1.23 -0.74
N LEU A 86 12.45 1.94 -0.26
CA LEU A 86 12.55 2.76 0.94
C LEU A 86 12.69 1.93 2.21
N ALA A 87 12.05 0.77 2.32
CA ALA A 87 12.12 -0.10 3.49
C ALA A 87 13.48 -0.79 3.62
N GLY A 88 14.06 -1.21 2.50
CA GLY A 88 15.27 -2.04 2.49
C GLY A 88 14.99 -3.48 2.95
N PRO A 89 16.02 -4.32 3.09
CA PRO A 89 15.86 -5.77 3.25
C PRO A 89 15.38 -6.22 4.64
N ARG A 90 15.61 -5.41 5.69
CA ARG A 90 15.24 -5.74 7.08
C ARG A 90 14.70 -4.52 7.82
N PRO A 91 13.54 -3.97 7.41
CA PRO A 91 13.00 -2.78 8.03
C PRO A 91 12.54 -3.09 9.46
N THR A 92 12.87 -2.21 10.40
CA THR A 92 12.27 -2.20 11.74
C THR A 92 10.76 -1.91 11.67
N ALA A 93 10.03 -2.18 12.75
CA ALA A 93 8.59 -1.88 12.80
C ALA A 93 8.30 -0.38 12.56
N MET A 94 9.13 0.50 13.10
CA MET A 94 8.96 1.94 12.93
C MET A 94 9.29 2.38 11.50
N GLU A 95 10.29 1.78 10.86
CA GLU A 95 10.57 2.04 9.44
C GLU A 95 9.41 1.60 8.55
N ARG A 96 8.79 0.44 8.82
CA ARG A 96 7.61 -0.02 8.05
C ARG A 96 6.47 1.00 8.12
N LEU A 97 6.13 1.47 9.32
CA LEU A 97 5.08 2.48 9.51
C LEU A 97 5.40 3.80 8.79
N LEU A 98 6.66 4.24 8.82
CA LEU A 98 7.09 5.44 8.11
C LEU A 98 7.02 5.25 6.59
N VAL A 99 7.44 4.10 6.07
CA VAL A 99 7.37 3.77 4.65
C VAL A 99 5.92 3.74 4.17
N GLU A 100 5.02 3.08 4.90
CA GLU A 100 3.58 3.09 4.60
C GLU A 100 3.03 4.51 4.56
N ARG A 101 3.44 5.36 5.50
CA ARG A 101 3.06 6.77 5.51
C ARG A 101 3.63 7.55 4.32
N ILE A 102 4.87 7.29 3.92
CA ILE A 102 5.52 7.91 2.77
C ILE A 102 4.83 7.50 1.47
N GLN A 103 4.46 6.23 1.31
CA GLN A 103 3.69 5.77 0.15
C GLN A 103 2.35 6.51 0.04
N ALA A 104 1.62 6.64 1.16
CA ALA A 104 0.35 7.36 1.17
C ALA A 104 0.51 8.86 0.88
N SER A 105 1.55 9.51 1.40
CA SER A 105 1.79 10.93 1.14
C SER A 105 2.30 11.20 -0.27
N TRP A 106 3.06 10.26 -0.86
CA TRP A 106 3.46 10.31 -2.27
C TRP A 106 2.23 10.26 -3.20
N LEU A 107 1.31 9.32 -2.98
CA LEU A 107 0.05 9.26 -3.73
C LEU A 107 -0.78 10.54 -3.59
N GLN A 108 -0.86 11.11 -2.39
CA GLN A 108 -1.55 12.38 -2.15
C GLN A 108 -0.90 13.56 -2.86
N LEU A 109 0.43 13.57 -2.94
CA LEU A 109 1.21 14.56 -3.68
C LEU A 109 0.91 14.45 -5.17
N GLN A 110 1.04 13.26 -5.76
CA GLN A 110 0.75 13.06 -7.18
C GLN A 110 -0.69 13.44 -7.53
N HIS A 111 -1.66 13.07 -6.70
CA HIS A 111 -3.04 13.50 -6.88
C HIS A 111 -3.17 15.04 -6.82
N ALA A 112 -2.50 15.70 -5.89
CA ALA A 112 -2.58 17.16 -5.76
C ALA A 112 -1.93 17.88 -6.96
N GLU A 113 -0.81 17.37 -7.48
CA GLU A 113 -0.14 17.88 -8.68
C GLU A 113 -1.06 17.76 -9.91
N LEU A 114 -1.64 16.58 -10.14
CA LEU A 114 -2.57 16.36 -11.25
C LEU A 114 -3.78 17.29 -11.14
N ALA A 115 -4.36 17.42 -9.94
CA ALA A 115 -5.50 18.30 -9.72
C ALA A 115 -5.15 19.78 -9.96
N ALA A 116 -3.96 20.23 -9.55
CA ALA A 116 -3.50 21.59 -9.81
C ALA A 116 -3.25 21.85 -11.31
N ALA A 117 -2.72 20.87 -12.04
CA ALA A 117 -2.50 20.96 -13.48
C ALA A 117 -3.82 21.03 -14.29
N GLN A 118 -4.91 20.49 -13.74
CA GLN A 118 -6.23 20.46 -14.40
C GLN A 118 -7.07 21.72 -14.14
N VAL A 119 -6.63 22.66 -13.30
CA VAL A 119 -7.43 23.85 -12.93
C VAL A 119 -7.79 24.72 -14.14
N GLY A 120 -7.02 24.69 -15.24
CA GLY A 120 -7.34 25.45 -16.46
C GLY A 120 -7.58 26.95 -16.21
N THR A 121 -8.51 27.56 -16.93
CA THR A 121 -8.94 28.97 -16.75
C THR A 121 -10.05 29.11 -15.69
N THR A 122 -9.87 28.51 -14.51
CA THR A 122 -10.82 28.64 -13.40
C THR A 122 -10.55 29.91 -12.57
N SER A 123 -11.48 30.28 -11.68
CA SER A 123 -11.30 31.40 -10.75
C SER A 123 -9.98 31.31 -9.96
N VAL A 124 -9.41 32.48 -9.66
CA VAL A 124 -8.18 32.62 -8.85
C VAL A 124 -8.29 31.86 -7.51
N ALA A 125 -9.47 31.92 -6.86
CA ALA A 125 -9.71 31.23 -5.60
C ALA A 125 -9.55 29.71 -5.68
N VAL A 126 -9.97 29.09 -6.79
CA VAL A 126 -9.81 27.65 -7.02
C VAL A 126 -8.33 27.32 -7.28
N ALA A 127 -7.65 28.09 -8.13
CA ALA A 127 -6.22 27.91 -8.38
C ALA A 127 -5.40 27.99 -7.08
N GLU A 128 -5.68 28.97 -6.23
CA GLU A 128 -5.03 29.08 -4.92
C GLU A 128 -5.36 27.92 -3.98
N PHE A 129 -6.61 27.42 -3.98
CA PHE A 129 -6.97 26.25 -3.18
C PHE A 129 -6.13 25.03 -3.57
N HIS A 130 -5.99 24.75 -4.87
CA HIS A 130 -5.18 23.64 -5.37
C HIS A 130 -3.69 23.83 -5.09
N ALA A 131 -3.15 25.04 -5.27
CA ALA A 131 -1.77 25.36 -4.93
C ALA A 131 -1.49 25.11 -3.42
N ARG A 132 -2.35 25.63 -2.54
CA ARG A 132 -2.23 25.40 -1.09
C ARG A 132 -2.39 23.94 -0.69
N ARG A 133 -3.18 23.16 -1.43
CA ARG A 133 -3.32 21.70 -1.21
C ARG A 133 -2.03 20.99 -1.61
N LEU A 134 -1.46 21.33 -2.76
CA LEU A 134 -0.19 20.81 -3.25
C LEU A 134 0.95 21.07 -2.27
N ASP A 135 1.11 22.32 -1.80
CA ASP A 135 2.16 22.67 -0.83
C ASP A 135 2.06 21.88 0.49
N ARG A 136 0.84 21.61 0.95
CA ARG A 136 0.62 20.80 2.17
C ARG A 136 0.97 19.33 1.92
N ALA A 137 0.61 18.79 0.76
CA ALA A 137 0.94 17.41 0.39
C ALA A 137 2.46 17.23 0.24
N HIS A 138 3.12 18.17 -0.45
CA HIS A 138 4.57 18.18 -0.64
C HIS A 138 5.30 18.24 0.71
N ARG A 139 4.92 19.17 1.60
CA ARG A 139 5.50 19.24 2.95
C ARG A 139 5.32 17.93 3.73
N ARG A 140 4.13 17.34 3.70
CA ARG A 140 3.87 16.06 4.38
C ARG A 140 4.75 14.93 3.83
N TYR A 141 4.97 14.89 2.52
CA TYR A 141 5.84 13.92 1.87
C TYR A 141 7.30 14.08 2.33
N LEU A 142 7.84 15.31 2.26
CA LEU A 142 9.21 15.59 2.72
C LEU A 142 9.40 15.34 4.21
N THR A 143 8.42 15.68 5.06
CA THR A 143 8.47 15.38 6.49
C THR A 143 8.56 13.87 6.73
N GLY A 144 7.81 13.05 5.97
CA GLY A 144 7.89 11.60 6.06
C GLY A 144 9.28 11.07 5.70
N LEU A 145 9.84 11.52 4.57
CA LEU A 145 11.20 11.16 4.16
C LEU A 145 12.25 11.59 5.20
N GLY A 146 12.14 12.80 5.72
CA GLY A 146 13.05 13.32 6.75
C GLY A 146 12.95 12.57 8.07
N ALA A 147 11.75 12.11 8.45
CA ALA A 147 11.55 11.26 9.62
C ALA A 147 12.22 9.89 9.44
N LEU A 148 12.09 9.26 8.26
CA LEU A 148 12.78 7.99 7.96
C LEU A 148 14.30 8.15 7.98
N ALA A 149 14.82 9.20 7.36
CA ALA A 149 16.26 9.50 7.39
C ALA A 149 16.76 9.77 8.81
N THR A 150 15.98 10.48 9.62
CA THR A 150 16.33 10.75 11.03
C THR A 150 16.29 9.47 11.86
N LEU A 151 15.28 8.61 11.69
CA LEU A 151 15.20 7.32 12.35
C LEU A 151 16.44 6.47 12.06
N ARG A 152 16.86 6.40 10.79
CA ARG A 152 18.05 5.66 10.37
C ARG A 152 19.35 6.22 10.93
N ARG A 153 19.45 7.54 11.06
CA ARG A 153 20.61 8.21 11.67
C ARG A 153 20.68 7.97 13.18
N LEU A 154 19.53 7.88 13.85
CA LEU A 154 19.44 7.66 15.29
C LEU A 154 19.51 6.16 15.66
N ALA A 155 19.21 5.27 14.72
CA ALA A 155 19.39 3.85 14.91
C ALA A 155 20.89 3.57 15.09
N PRO A 156 21.31 2.87 16.17
CA PRO A 156 22.71 2.49 16.30
C PRO A 156 23.11 1.64 15.09
N ALA A 157 24.27 1.96 14.51
CA ALA A 157 24.90 1.15 13.47
C ALA A 157 25.33 -0.20 14.09
N GLY A 158 24.38 -1.11 14.32
CA GLY A 158 24.65 -2.30 15.12
C GLY A 158 23.41 -3.06 15.55
N GLY A 159 22.72 -3.66 14.59
CA GLY A 159 21.85 -4.82 14.83
C GLY A 159 22.62 -6.09 14.50
N VAL A 160 23.19 -6.71 15.54
CA VAL A 160 23.89 -8.01 15.60
C VAL A 160 23.37 -9.06 14.59
N PRO A 161 24.24 -9.81 13.88
CA PRO A 161 23.84 -11.02 13.16
C PRO A 161 23.47 -12.11 14.17
N GLY A 162 22.18 -12.39 14.31
CA GLY A 162 21.72 -13.62 14.95
C GLY A 162 21.76 -14.76 13.94
N ASP A 163 22.88 -15.48 13.91
CA ASP A 163 23.02 -16.96 14.00
C ASP A 163 24.27 -17.45 13.22
N PRO A 164 25.22 -18.16 13.86
CA PRO A 164 26.46 -18.61 13.23
C PRO A 164 26.35 -20.07 12.79
N LEU A 165 25.60 -20.38 11.74
CA LEU A 165 25.68 -21.70 11.09
C LEU A 165 25.39 -21.61 9.59
N GLY A 166 26.42 -21.85 8.77
CA GLY A 166 26.23 -22.41 7.43
C GLY A 166 26.92 -21.68 6.28
N GLY A 167 28.13 -22.15 5.95
CA GLY A 167 28.52 -22.32 4.55
C GLY A 167 29.18 -21.13 3.86
N THR A 168 30.50 -21.11 3.91
CA THR A 168 31.38 -20.51 2.91
C THR A 168 30.94 -20.88 1.49
N ALA A 169 30.62 -19.90 0.66
CA ALA A 169 30.62 -20.05 -0.79
C ALA A 169 31.36 -18.86 -1.40
N ILE A 170 32.52 -19.18 -1.98
CA ILE A 170 33.44 -18.26 -2.66
C ILE A 170 32.86 -17.89 -4.03
N ALA A 171 33.04 -16.62 -4.38
CA ALA A 171 32.59 -15.98 -5.62
C ALA A 171 33.25 -16.55 -6.88
N ALA A 172 32.52 -16.49 -8.00
CA ALA A 172 33.07 -16.56 -9.35
C ALA A 172 32.25 -15.67 -10.32
N GLY A 173 32.94 -14.70 -10.93
CA GLY A 173 32.87 -14.48 -12.38
C GLY A 173 31.77 -13.59 -12.97
N ASP A 174 32.09 -12.30 -13.08
CA ASP A 174 32.21 -11.54 -14.34
C ASP A 174 31.04 -11.24 -15.31
N THR A 175 30.83 -9.91 -15.42
CA THR A 175 30.88 -9.06 -16.64
C THR A 175 29.64 -8.80 -17.52
N SER A 176 29.57 -7.50 -17.88
CA SER A 176 29.13 -6.94 -19.18
C SER A 176 27.61 -6.73 -19.36
N ALA A 177 27.06 -5.67 -19.96
CA ALA A 177 27.40 -4.30 -20.35
C ALA A 177 26.12 -3.72 -21.01
N CYS A 178 26.00 -2.40 -21.10
CA CYS A 178 25.26 -1.57 -22.08
C CYS A 178 23.87 -2.03 -22.62
N ASP A 179 22.83 -1.19 -22.52
CA ASP A 179 22.60 -0.08 -23.47
C ASP A 179 21.27 0.67 -23.27
N ASP A 180 21.23 1.85 -23.91
CA ASP A 180 20.31 2.98 -23.88
C ASP A 180 18.82 2.78 -24.31
N LEU A 181 17.94 3.53 -23.61
CA LEU A 181 16.76 4.40 -23.96
C LEU A 181 16.15 4.37 -25.41
N PRO A 182 14.89 4.84 -25.70
CA PRO A 182 14.19 5.97 -25.06
C PRO A 182 12.63 5.98 -24.98
N GLY A 183 12.13 6.87 -24.09
CA GLY A 183 11.02 7.82 -24.29
C GLY A 183 9.74 7.43 -25.03
N ARG A 184 8.64 7.26 -24.28
CA ARG A 184 7.27 7.53 -24.77
C ARG A 184 6.53 8.48 -23.84
N ARG A 185 6.16 9.65 -24.37
CA ARG A 185 5.19 10.57 -23.78
C ARG A 185 3.82 9.92 -23.84
N LEU A 186 3.25 9.53 -22.69
CA LEU A 186 1.82 9.23 -22.62
C LEU A 186 1.06 10.55 -22.79
N ARG A 187 0.31 10.68 -23.89
CA ARG A 187 -0.74 11.69 -24.00
C ARG A 187 -1.89 11.23 -23.13
N ILE A 188 -2.21 11.98 -22.09
CA ILE A 188 -3.49 11.84 -21.41
C ILE A 188 -4.53 12.45 -22.36
N ALA A 189 -5.34 11.59 -22.97
CA ALA A 189 -6.48 12.02 -23.75
C ALA A 189 -7.52 12.65 -22.80
N GLY A 190 -7.74 13.95 -22.96
CA GLY A 190 -8.98 14.56 -22.50
C GLY A 190 -10.12 14.08 -23.41
N SER A 191 -11.18 13.59 -22.81
CA SER A 191 -12.50 13.57 -23.44
C SER A 191 -13.42 14.48 -22.63
N ALA A 192 -13.69 15.65 -23.21
CA ALA A 192 -14.91 16.38 -23.00
C ALA A 192 -16.05 15.75 -23.81
N SER A 193 -17.29 16.08 -23.40
CA SER A 193 -18.61 15.80 -24.01
C SER A 193 -19.18 14.41 -23.68
N ASP A 194 -20.39 14.26 -23.12
CA ASP A 194 -21.57 15.14 -22.96
C ASP A 194 -22.12 15.13 -21.52
#